data_AF-A0A2E7UQS8-F1
#
_entry.id   AF-A0A2E7UQS8-F1
#
_cell.length_a   1.000
_cell.length_b   1.000
_cell.length_c   1.000
_cell.angle_alpha   90.00
_cell.angle_beta   90.00
_cell.angle_gamma   90.00
#
_symmetry.space_group_name_H-M   'P 1'
#
loop_
_entity.id
_entity.type
_entity.pdbx_description
1 polymer ?
#
loop_
_entity_poly.entity_id
_entity_poly.type
_entity_poly.pdbx_seq_one_letter_code
_entity_poly.pdbx_strand_id
1 'polypeptide(L)'
;VAGNQLDAGSGIAYGGGIHVQVADTVHITNADVVANALTGGSAWGGGLLTTTGSTLTLTNVNIIENSVSATGSAHGSAIFQNNSIGSGSLSISYGNVYGNTGGSSDFFNMTDPTGSDGNVSVDPEYVDTSGSDAALWDLSLASASACVDAGDPAILDADGTTSDIGSRGGPDAAW
;
A
#
# COMPACT_ATOMS: atom_id res chain seq x y z
N VAL A 1 2.98 5.09 -6.18
CA VAL A 1 2.73 6.37 -5.46
C VAL A 1 3.69 6.43 -4.29
N ALA A 2 4.55 7.44 -4.22
CA ALA A 2 5.57 7.47 -3.17
C ALA A 2 5.85 8.87 -2.64
N GLY A 3 6.19 8.94 -1.35
CA GLY A 3 6.75 10.14 -0.71
C GLY A 3 5.78 11.30 -0.50
N ASN A 4 4.45 11.08 -0.61
CA ASN A 4 3.50 12.15 -0.34
C ASN A 4 3.57 12.57 1.13
N GLN A 5 3.65 13.87 1.40
CA GLN A 5 3.68 14.44 2.75
C GLN A 5 2.47 15.37 2.92
N LEU A 6 1.52 14.98 3.78
CA LEU A 6 0.35 15.80 4.09
C LEU A 6 0.34 16.15 5.57
N ASP A 7 0.28 17.45 5.89
CA ASP A 7 0.03 17.97 7.23
C ASP A 7 -1.27 18.78 7.23
N ALA A 8 -2.29 18.25 7.91
CA ALA A 8 -3.58 18.91 8.06
C ALA A 8 -3.65 19.84 9.30
N GLY A 9 -2.55 20.01 10.05
CA GLY A 9 -2.52 20.75 11.31
C GLY A 9 -3.48 20.14 12.32
N SER A 10 -4.44 20.91 12.83
CA SER A 10 -5.50 20.41 13.71
C SER A 10 -6.67 19.73 12.96
N GLY A 11 -6.62 19.66 11.62
CA GLY A 11 -7.64 19.07 10.76
C GLY A 11 -7.56 17.54 10.65
N ILE A 12 -8.32 16.97 9.72
CA ILE A 12 -8.30 15.53 9.45
C ILE A 12 -7.57 15.25 8.14
N ALA A 13 -6.61 14.33 8.17
CA ALA A 13 -5.85 13.84 7.01
C ALA A 13 -6.32 12.44 6.60
N TYR A 14 -6.44 12.19 5.29
CA TYR A 14 -6.93 10.93 4.71
C TYR A 14 -6.04 10.48 3.56
N GLY A 15 -5.79 9.17 3.46
CA GLY A 15 -5.29 8.52 2.24
C GLY A 15 -3.99 9.10 1.71
N GLY A 16 -2.89 8.90 2.43
CA GLY A 16 -1.59 9.52 2.09
C GLY A 16 -1.07 9.12 0.72
N GLY A 17 -1.27 7.86 0.33
CA GLY A 17 -1.05 7.40 -1.05
C GLY A 17 -2.32 7.52 -1.89
N ILE A 18 -3.35 6.73 -1.55
CA ILE A 18 -4.56 6.56 -2.37
C ILE A 18 -5.82 6.68 -1.49
N HIS A 19 -6.80 7.44 -1.97
CA HIS A 19 -8.11 7.58 -1.36
C HIS A 19 -9.21 7.21 -2.36
N VAL A 20 -9.96 6.14 -2.06
CA VAL A 20 -11.12 5.68 -2.84
C VAL A 20 -12.40 5.97 -2.06
N GLN A 21 -13.37 6.64 -2.68
CA GLN A 21 -14.51 7.19 -1.96
C GLN A 21 -15.80 7.26 -2.79
N VAL A 22 -16.92 6.92 -2.16
CA VAL A 22 -18.31 7.04 -2.66
C VAL A 22 -18.59 6.08 -3.81
N ALA A 23 -18.85 4.82 -3.44
CA ALA A 23 -19.35 3.76 -4.32
C ALA A 23 -18.48 3.50 -5.57
N ASP A 24 -17.18 3.78 -5.47
CA ASP A 24 -16.22 3.49 -6.52
C ASP A 24 -15.77 2.03 -6.48
N THR A 25 -15.41 1.49 -7.64
CA THR A 25 -14.75 0.19 -7.78
C THR A 25 -13.39 0.40 -8.43
N VAL A 26 -12.32 0.09 -7.71
CA VAL A 26 -10.95 0.27 -8.16
C VAL A 26 -10.19 -1.05 -8.07
N HIS A 27 -9.44 -1.36 -9.12
CA HIS A 27 -8.51 -2.48 -9.17
C HIS A 27 -7.10 -1.93 -9.36
N ILE A 28 -6.17 -2.34 -8.49
CA ILE A 28 -4.75 -1.97 -8.58
C ILE A 28 -3.96 -3.26 -8.69
N THR A 29 -3.19 -3.37 -9.76
CA THR A 29 -2.34 -4.52 -10.03
C THR A 29 -0.92 -4.02 -10.28
N ASN A 30 0.08 -4.69 -9.71
CA ASN A 30 1.50 -4.36 -9.88
C ASN A 30 1.79 -2.88 -9.56
N ALA A 31 1.81 -2.55 -8.26
CA ALA A 31 2.03 -1.17 -7.82
C ALA A 31 2.79 -1.08 -6.50
N ASP A 32 3.48 0.03 -6.29
CA ASP A 32 4.10 0.37 -5.01
C ASP A 32 3.44 1.61 -4.40
N VAL A 33 3.10 1.54 -3.12
CA VAL A 33 2.61 2.64 -2.27
C VAL A 33 3.60 2.82 -1.13
N VAL A 34 4.55 3.74 -1.29
CA VAL A 34 5.78 3.78 -0.47
C VAL A 34 5.93 5.10 0.27
N ALA A 35 6.22 5.05 1.58
CA ALA A 35 6.65 6.18 2.38
C ALA A 35 5.76 7.43 2.29
N ASN A 36 4.44 7.23 2.16
CA ASN A 36 3.49 8.33 2.27
C ASN A 36 3.24 8.61 3.75
N ALA A 37 3.27 9.88 4.14
CA ALA A 37 3.11 10.31 5.51
C ALA A 37 1.94 11.27 5.68
N LEU A 38 1.10 10.98 6.66
CA LEU A 38 -0.02 11.82 7.09
C LEU A 38 0.22 12.34 8.50
N THR A 39 0.08 13.64 8.69
CA THR A 39 0.01 14.29 10.01
C THR A 39 -1.28 15.10 10.12
N GLY A 40 -1.94 15.07 11.29
CA GLY A 40 -3.14 15.89 11.53
C GLY A 40 -3.65 15.86 12.97
N GLY A 41 -4.79 16.51 13.21
CA GLY A 41 -5.57 16.33 14.44
C GLY A 41 -6.13 14.91 14.51
N SER A 42 -6.53 14.38 13.36
CA SER A 42 -6.75 12.95 13.11
C SER A 42 -6.12 12.57 11.77
N ALA A 43 -5.63 11.34 11.62
CA ALA A 43 -4.95 10.88 10.40
C ALA A 43 -5.26 9.41 10.11
N TRP A 44 -5.84 9.11 8.95
CA TRP A 44 -6.29 7.76 8.61
C TRP A 44 -5.79 7.31 7.23
N GLY A 45 -5.29 6.08 7.15
CA GLY A 45 -4.88 5.45 5.88
C GLY A 45 -3.60 6.07 5.33
N GLY A 46 -2.46 5.79 5.95
CA GLY A 46 -1.16 6.33 5.54
C GLY A 46 -0.82 5.94 4.10
N GLY A 47 -0.90 4.65 3.79
CA GLY A 47 -0.81 4.16 2.42
C GLY A 47 -2.12 4.37 1.67
N LEU A 48 -3.19 3.75 2.17
CA LEU A 48 -4.45 3.68 1.45
C LEU A 48 -5.67 3.84 2.36
N LEU A 49 -6.71 4.46 1.81
CA LEU A 49 -8.00 4.64 2.47
C LEU A 49 -9.17 4.34 1.53
N THR A 50 -10.13 3.54 2.01
CA THR A 50 -11.41 3.31 1.33
C THR A 50 -12.58 3.76 2.21
N THR A 51 -13.54 4.49 1.62
CA THR A 51 -14.73 4.98 2.34
C THR A 51 -16.02 4.81 1.54
N THR A 52 -17.15 4.86 2.24
CA THR A 52 -18.49 5.12 1.68
C THR A 52 -18.87 4.11 0.59
N GLY A 53 -18.82 2.83 0.94
CA GLY A 53 -19.30 1.76 0.09
C GLY A 53 -18.42 1.43 -1.12
N SER A 54 -17.20 1.97 -1.16
CA SER A 54 -16.25 1.69 -2.25
C SER A 54 -15.62 0.31 -2.13
N THR A 55 -15.34 -0.29 -3.28
CA THR A 55 -14.65 -1.57 -3.41
C THR A 55 -13.26 -1.36 -3.96
N LEU A 56 -12.26 -1.93 -3.28
CA LEU A 56 -10.88 -1.91 -3.73
C LEU A 56 -10.31 -3.33 -3.75
N THR A 57 -9.75 -3.71 -4.89
CA THR A 57 -9.01 -4.96 -5.05
C THR A 57 -7.56 -4.66 -5.39
N LEU A 58 -6.64 -5.21 -4.59
CA LEU A 58 -5.20 -5.07 -4.74
C LEU A 58 -4.59 -6.43 -5.10
N THR A 59 -3.73 -6.47 -6.12
CA THR A 59 -2.99 -7.68 -6.52
C THR A 59 -1.54 -7.32 -6.85
N ASN A 60 -0.56 -8.05 -6.32
CA ASN A 60 0.87 -7.75 -6.54
C ASN A 60 1.25 -6.32 -6.12
N VAL A 61 0.78 -5.89 -4.95
CA VAL A 61 0.97 -4.51 -4.45
C VAL A 61 1.87 -4.47 -3.23
N ASN A 62 2.89 -3.62 -3.25
CA ASN A 62 3.69 -3.27 -2.09
C ASN A 62 3.09 -2.05 -1.39
N ILE A 63 2.87 -2.12 -0.07
CA ILE A 63 2.43 -1.02 0.80
C ILE A 63 3.47 -0.86 1.91
N ILE A 64 4.42 0.04 1.69
CA ILE A 64 5.71 0.03 2.38
C ILE A 64 5.95 1.36 3.09
N GLU A 65 6.37 1.31 4.34
CA GLU A 65 6.86 2.48 5.10
C GLU A 65 5.92 3.69 5.17
N ASN A 66 4.63 3.49 4.95
CA ASN A 66 3.67 4.57 5.09
C ASN A 66 3.46 4.88 6.58
N SER A 67 3.21 6.15 6.88
CA SER A 67 3.11 6.59 8.27
C SER A 67 1.90 7.49 8.52
N VAL A 68 1.35 7.35 9.73
CA VAL A 68 0.27 8.21 10.22
C VAL A 68 0.61 8.73 11.62
N SER A 69 0.51 10.04 11.81
CA SER A 69 0.71 10.71 13.09
C SER A 69 -0.46 11.64 13.36
N ALA A 70 -0.99 11.61 14.59
CA ALA A 70 -2.03 12.55 14.98
C ALA A 70 -1.97 12.93 16.45
N THR A 71 -2.44 14.14 16.78
CA THR A 71 -2.63 14.55 18.18
C THR A 71 -3.87 13.93 18.80
N GLY A 72 -4.84 13.54 17.98
CA GLY A 72 -6.08 12.86 18.36
C GLY A 72 -6.06 11.39 17.96
N SER A 73 -6.69 11.05 16.83
CA SER A 73 -6.86 9.66 16.39
C SER A 73 -6.05 9.35 15.12
N ALA A 74 -5.17 8.36 15.20
CA ALA A 74 -4.41 7.84 14.08
C ALA A 74 -4.69 6.34 13.85
N HIS A 75 -5.06 5.95 12.63
CA HIS A 75 -5.49 4.59 12.30
C HIS A 75 -5.06 4.16 10.90
N GLY A 76 -4.68 2.90 10.75
CA GLY A 76 -4.34 2.31 9.44
C GLY A 76 -3.13 2.97 8.82
N SER A 77 -1.93 2.72 9.35
CA SER A 77 -0.69 3.25 8.74
C SER A 77 -0.52 2.72 7.31
N ALA A 78 -0.87 1.45 7.06
CA ALA A 78 -0.93 0.87 5.73
C ALA A 78 -2.30 1.10 5.08
N ILE A 79 -3.37 0.53 5.66
CA ILE A 79 -4.71 0.53 5.09
C ILE A 79 -5.75 0.92 6.15
N PHE A 80 -6.60 1.87 5.79
CA PHE A 80 -7.81 2.19 6.53
C PHE A 80 -9.06 1.89 5.70
N GLN A 81 -9.88 0.96 6.19
CA GLN A 81 -11.18 0.68 5.60
C GLN A 81 -12.30 1.30 6.43
N ASN A 82 -13.18 2.07 5.80
CA ASN A 82 -14.37 2.60 6.45
C ASN A 82 -15.64 2.32 5.65
N ASN A 83 -16.28 1.21 6.02
CA ASN A 83 -17.56 0.79 5.47
C ASN A 83 -18.73 1.19 6.36
N SER A 84 -18.62 2.27 7.15
CA SER A 84 -19.72 2.70 8.02
C SER A 84 -20.99 3.07 7.23
N ILE A 85 -20.86 3.28 5.92
CA ILE A 85 -21.95 3.53 4.97
C ILE A 85 -21.68 2.71 3.70
N GLY A 86 -22.60 1.82 3.32
CA GLY A 86 -22.53 1.01 2.09
C GLY A 86 -21.92 -0.39 2.26
N SER A 87 -21.94 -1.20 1.19
CA SER A 87 -21.47 -2.60 1.17
C SER A 87 -20.13 -2.77 0.46
N GLY A 88 -19.26 -1.76 0.52
CA GLY A 88 -17.93 -1.80 -0.08
C GLY A 88 -17.03 -2.83 0.58
N SER A 89 -16.00 -3.28 -0.12
CA SER A 89 -15.03 -4.25 0.37
C SER A 89 -13.60 -3.85 0.05
N LEU A 90 -12.65 -4.46 0.74
CA LEU A 90 -11.23 -4.32 0.44
C LEU A 90 -10.63 -5.72 0.50
N SER A 91 -9.92 -6.10 -0.55
CA SER A 91 -9.18 -7.36 -0.61
C SER A 91 -7.79 -7.11 -1.17
N ILE A 92 -6.81 -7.84 -0.63
CA ILE A 92 -5.45 -7.86 -1.11
C ILE A 92 -5.02 -9.32 -1.31
N SER A 93 -4.41 -9.61 -2.44
CA SER A 93 -3.78 -10.88 -2.75
C SER A 93 -2.36 -10.63 -3.27
N TYR A 94 -1.44 -11.51 -2.93
CA TYR A 94 -0.04 -11.39 -3.34
C TYR A 94 0.55 -10.00 -3.04
N GLY A 95 0.14 -9.39 -1.92
CA GLY A 95 0.62 -8.09 -1.49
C GLY A 95 1.72 -8.21 -0.45
N ASN A 96 2.53 -7.16 -0.34
CA ASN A 96 3.50 -7.02 0.74
C ASN A 96 3.18 -5.78 1.57
N VAL A 97 2.99 -5.95 2.87
CA VAL A 97 2.74 -4.84 3.80
C VAL A 97 3.83 -4.84 4.86
N TYR A 98 4.74 -3.87 4.77
CA TYR A 98 5.95 -3.86 5.61
C TYR A 98 6.36 -2.46 6.03
N GLY A 99 6.90 -2.35 7.25
CA GLY A 99 7.53 -1.12 7.74
C GLY A 99 6.59 0.07 7.94
N ASN A 100 5.27 -0.10 7.81
CA ASN A 100 4.31 0.98 8.05
C ASN A 100 4.29 1.33 9.55
N THR A 101 4.18 2.62 9.89
CA THR A 101 4.34 3.07 11.28
C THR A 101 3.30 4.09 11.72
N GLY A 102 3.13 4.18 13.03
CA GLY A 102 2.18 5.09 13.66
C GLY A 102 0.75 4.57 13.64
N GLY A 103 -0.15 5.36 14.21
CA GLY A 103 -1.54 4.95 14.43
C GLY A 103 -1.68 3.75 15.39
N SER A 104 -2.88 3.18 15.42
CA SER A 104 -3.19 2.02 16.25
C SER A 104 -2.72 0.68 15.67
N SER A 105 -2.58 0.59 14.35
CA SER A 105 -2.32 -0.63 13.58
C SER A 105 -2.10 -0.31 12.10
N ASP A 106 -1.45 -1.25 11.40
CA ASP A 106 -1.28 -1.20 9.93
C ASP A 106 -2.62 -1.28 9.20
N PHE A 107 -3.51 -2.12 9.71
CA PHE A 107 -4.83 -2.36 9.15
C PHE A 107 -5.92 -1.88 10.12
N PHE A 108 -6.92 -1.16 9.61
CA PHE A 108 -8.07 -0.73 10.41
C PHE A 108 -9.40 -1.17 9.79
N ASN A 109 -10.28 -1.74 10.62
CA ASN A 109 -11.55 -2.40 10.24
C ASN A 109 -11.42 -3.52 9.21
N MET A 110 -10.26 -4.15 9.12
CA MET A 110 -10.05 -5.37 8.36
C MET A 110 -9.13 -6.31 9.14
N THR A 111 -9.23 -7.60 8.85
CA THR A 111 -8.29 -8.59 9.37
C THR A 111 -6.94 -8.40 8.68
N ASP A 112 -5.86 -8.54 9.43
CA ASP A 112 -4.50 -8.60 8.87
C ASP A 112 -4.43 -9.76 7.85
N PRO A 113 -4.16 -9.47 6.56
CA PRO A 113 -4.15 -10.47 5.50
C PRO A 113 -2.83 -11.26 5.43
N THR A 114 -1.81 -10.90 6.22
CA THR A 114 -0.48 -11.52 6.18
C THR A 114 -0.57 -13.04 6.38
N GLY A 115 0.08 -13.80 5.48
CA GLY A 115 0.08 -15.27 5.49
C GLY A 115 -1.13 -15.93 4.83
N SER A 116 -2.04 -15.14 4.24
CA SER A 116 -3.18 -15.63 3.44
C SER A 116 -3.13 -15.08 2.02
N ASP A 117 -3.63 -15.83 1.04
CA ASP A 117 -3.72 -15.40 -0.38
C ASP A 117 -2.42 -14.82 -0.97
N GLY A 118 -1.28 -15.40 -0.58
CA GLY A 118 0.05 -14.97 -1.03
C GLY A 118 0.56 -13.68 -0.40
N ASN A 119 -0.15 -13.10 0.57
CA ASN A 119 0.27 -11.87 1.23
C ASN A 119 1.42 -12.10 2.22
N VAL A 120 2.40 -11.22 2.19
CA VAL A 120 3.62 -11.26 3.01
C VAL A 120 3.83 -9.94 3.76
N SER A 121 4.73 -9.98 4.74
CA SER A 121 5.20 -8.79 5.46
C SER A 121 6.72 -8.90 5.62
N VAL A 122 7.44 -8.45 4.59
CA VAL A 122 8.90 -8.55 4.48
C VAL A 122 9.46 -7.26 3.88
N ASP A 123 10.72 -6.94 4.20
CA ASP A 123 11.41 -5.85 3.54
C ASP A 123 11.48 -6.16 2.03
N PRO A 124 10.96 -5.28 1.14
CA PRO A 124 11.07 -5.49 -0.30
C PRO A 124 12.52 -5.38 -0.80
N GLU A 125 13.46 -4.89 0.02
CA GLU A 125 14.86 -4.69 -0.35
C GLU A 125 14.99 -3.81 -1.60
N TYR A 126 14.29 -2.66 -1.61
CA TYR A 126 14.43 -1.69 -2.69
C TYR A 126 15.88 -1.22 -2.83
N VAL A 127 16.32 -0.98 -4.07
CA VAL A 127 17.71 -0.58 -4.35
C VAL A 127 18.07 0.77 -3.74
N ASP A 128 17.19 1.79 -3.83
CA ASP A 128 17.44 3.10 -3.22
C ASP A 128 16.16 3.90 -2.92
N THR A 129 15.87 4.13 -1.64
CA THR A 129 14.82 5.05 -1.15
C THR A 129 15.38 6.21 -0.32
N SER A 130 16.69 6.46 -0.40
CA SER A 130 17.39 7.37 0.53
C SER A 130 17.28 8.86 0.16
N GLY A 131 16.91 9.18 -1.08
CA GLY A 131 16.77 10.55 -1.56
C GLY A 131 15.58 11.30 -0.93
N SER A 132 15.65 12.63 -0.87
CA SER A 132 14.52 13.44 -0.40
C SER A 132 13.39 13.60 -1.42
N ASP A 133 13.68 13.34 -2.71
CA ASP A 133 12.71 13.36 -3.79
C ASP A 133 12.35 11.94 -4.18
N ALA A 134 11.15 11.51 -3.80
CA ALA A 134 10.67 10.16 -4.04
C ALA A 134 10.46 9.85 -5.53
N ALA A 135 10.40 10.85 -6.40
CA ALA A 135 10.36 10.62 -7.85
C ALA A 135 11.70 10.10 -8.41
N LEU A 136 12.79 10.24 -7.64
CA LEU A 136 14.13 9.77 -8.01
C LEU A 136 14.52 8.46 -7.32
N TRP A 137 13.64 7.87 -6.51
CA TRP A 137 13.91 6.59 -5.87
C TRP A 137 13.98 5.46 -6.88
N ASP A 138 14.85 4.50 -6.57
CA ASP A 138 14.93 3.23 -7.27
C ASP A 138 14.16 2.17 -6.48
N LEU A 139 12.90 2.01 -6.86
CA LEU A 139 12.00 1.00 -6.31
C LEU A 139 12.13 -0.36 -7.03
N SER A 140 13.22 -0.60 -7.76
CA SER A 140 13.54 -1.97 -8.18
C SER A 140 13.92 -2.82 -6.96
N LEU A 141 13.59 -4.11 -7.04
CA LEU A 141 13.89 -5.07 -5.98
C LEU A 141 15.35 -5.52 -6.10
N ALA A 142 16.04 -5.67 -4.97
CA ALA A 142 17.30 -6.41 -4.96
C ALA A 142 17.07 -7.86 -5.43
N SER A 143 18.06 -8.45 -6.07
CA SER A 143 17.94 -9.82 -6.64
C SER A 143 17.66 -10.92 -5.61
N ALA A 144 17.87 -10.65 -4.32
CA ALA A 144 17.63 -11.59 -3.23
C ALA A 144 16.30 -11.33 -2.50
N SER A 145 15.55 -10.30 -2.90
CA SER A 145 14.30 -9.91 -2.28
C SER A 145 13.31 -11.05 -2.31
N ALA A 146 12.60 -11.26 -1.20
CA ALA A 146 11.54 -12.24 -1.11
C ALA A 146 10.28 -11.84 -1.92
N CYS A 147 10.26 -10.63 -2.49
CA CYS A 147 9.20 -10.17 -3.39
C CYS A 147 9.45 -10.58 -4.85
N VAL A 148 10.64 -11.09 -5.19
CA VAL A 148 10.96 -11.59 -6.54
C VAL A 148 10.25 -12.92 -6.79
N ASP A 149 9.60 -13.06 -7.95
CA ASP A 149 8.79 -14.21 -8.36
C ASP A 149 7.69 -14.64 -7.36
N ALA A 150 7.26 -13.73 -6.47
CA ALA A 150 6.37 -14.02 -5.35
C ALA A 150 4.91 -13.54 -5.52
N GLY A 151 4.61 -12.93 -6.66
CA GLY A 151 3.29 -12.42 -7.01
C GLY A 151 2.29 -13.50 -7.43
N ASP A 152 1.18 -13.06 -8.02
CA ASP A 152 0.14 -13.92 -8.57
C ASP A 152 0.71 -14.84 -9.67
N PRO A 153 0.69 -16.18 -9.51
CA PRO A 153 1.20 -17.13 -10.50
C PRO A 153 0.48 -17.09 -11.86
N ALA A 154 -0.69 -16.46 -11.94
CA ALA A 154 -1.40 -16.25 -13.20
C ALA A 154 -0.89 -15.02 -13.98
N ILE A 155 -0.09 -14.16 -13.34
CA ILE A 155 0.55 -13.00 -13.95
C ILE A 155 2.04 -13.35 -14.10
N LEU A 156 2.55 -13.27 -15.33
CA LEU A 156 3.94 -13.60 -15.62
C LEU A 156 4.73 -12.34 -15.95
N ASP A 157 6.00 -12.34 -15.52
CA ASP A 157 6.98 -11.37 -15.99
C ASP A 157 7.35 -11.62 -17.46
N ALA A 158 8.05 -10.66 -18.06
CA ALA A 158 8.39 -10.70 -19.48
C ALA A 158 9.27 -11.91 -19.88
N ASP A 159 10.00 -12.51 -18.94
CA ASP A 159 10.82 -13.70 -19.15
C ASP A 159 10.05 -15.02 -18.92
N GLY A 160 8.81 -14.94 -18.45
CA GLY A 160 7.89 -16.05 -18.22
C GLY A 160 7.93 -16.64 -16.81
N THR A 161 8.67 -16.07 -15.86
CA THR A 161 8.53 -16.42 -14.44
C THR A 161 7.25 -15.81 -13.84
N THR A 162 6.90 -16.22 -12.61
CA THR A 162 5.80 -15.60 -11.86
C THR A 162 6.11 -14.13 -11.64
N SER A 163 5.11 -13.24 -11.74
CA SER A 163 5.30 -11.81 -11.49
C SER A 163 5.95 -11.53 -10.14
N ASP A 164 6.85 -10.55 -10.09
CA ASP A 164 7.24 -9.90 -8.83
C ASP A 164 6.05 -9.23 -8.13
N ILE A 165 6.12 -9.08 -6.79
CA ILE A 165 5.22 -8.19 -6.05
C ILE A 165 5.71 -6.75 -6.20
N GLY A 166 4.84 -5.84 -6.68
CA GLY A 166 5.16 -4.41 -6.83
C GLY A 166 5.04 -3.90 -8.26
N SER A 167 5.48 -2.65 -8.49
CA SER A 167 5.33 -1.98 -9.80
C SER A 167 6.22 -2.53 -10.91
N ARG A 168 7.22 -3.33 -10.55
CA ARG A 168 8.15 -3.97 -11.47
C ARG A 168 7.78 -5.41 -11.81
N GLY A 169 6.66 -5.90 -11.32
CA GLY A 169 6.12 -7.19 -11.77
C GLY A 169 5.15 -7.03 -12.95
N GLY A 170 4.91 -8.14 -13.62
CA GLY A 170 3.96 -8.31 -14.70
C GLY A 170 4.60 -8.23 -16.11
N PRO A 171 3.78 -8.46 -17.15
CA PRO A 171 4.28 -8.66 -18.51
C PRO A 171 4.87 -7.38 -19.13
N ASP A 172 4.55 -6.21 -18.58
CA ASP A 172 5.02 -4.91 -19.04
C ASP A 172 6.22 -4.40 -18.21
N ALA A 173 6.72 -5.20 -17.28
CA ALA A 173 7.89 -4.87 -16.47
C ALA A 173 9.13 -4.67 -17.35
N ALA A 174 9.78 -3.51 -17.20
CA ALA A 174 11.10 -3.26 -17.75
C ALA A 174 12.16 -3.57 -16.67
N TRP A 175 13.02 -4.53 -16.98
CA TRP A 175 14.22 -4.92 -16.22
C TRP A 175 15.27 -3.81 -16.21
#